data_AF-A0A820Y1R8-F1
#
_entry.id   AF-A0A820Y1R8-F1
#
_cell.length_a   1.000
_cell.length_b   1.000
_cell.length_c   1.000
_cell.angle_alpha   90.00
_cell.angle_beta   90.00
_cell.angle_gamma   90.00
#
_symmetry.space_group_name_H-M   'P 1'
#
loop_
_entity.id
_entity.type
_entity.pdbx_description
1 polymer ?
#
loop_
_entity_poly.entity_id
_entity_poly.type
_entity_poly.pdbx_seq_one_letter_code
_entity_poly.pdbx_strand_id
1 'polypeptide(L)'
;MATISSYCRRLSTTSYYIFPDSTTGRKRLICVVCGSMARGYNFGAITCMSCKIFFRRNAFTSLNDLYCRAGGSCEINQQTRKCCTYCRLLTCFRVGMKRELFRIKENDNFQWFEVDKQQQHGEELRLE
;
A
#
# COMPACT_ATOMS: atom_id res chain seq x y z
N MET A 1 15.07 20.27 -14.37
CA MET A 1 13.61 20.05 -14.26
C MET A 1 13.30 18.64 -14.76
N ALA A 2 13.14 17.66 -13.88
CA ALA A 2 12.94 16.26 -14.28
C ALA A 2 11.46 15.99 -14.54
N THR A 3 11.13 15.79 -15.81
CA THR A 3 9.80 15.42 -16.30
C THR A 3 9.41 14.02 -15.84
N ILE A 4 8.14 13.83 -15.44
CA ILE A 4 7.53 12.64 -14.80
C ILE A 4 7.50 11.37 -15.69
N SER A 5 8.34 11.24 -16.72
CA SER A 5 8.09 10.34 -17.86
C SER A 5 9.04 9.14 -18.03
N SER A 6 9.71 8.61 -17.00
CA SER A 6 10.72 7.55 -17.25
C SER A 6 10.85 6.38 -16.27
N TYR A 7 9.88 6.11 -15.39
CA TYR A 7 9.92 4.92 -14.51
C TYR A 7 8.82 3.87 -14.76
N CYS A 8 8.41 3.69 -16.02
CA CYS A 8 7.76 2.43 -16.41
C CYS A 8 8.84 1.34 -16.60
N ARG A 9 9.33 0.75 -15.50
CA ARG A 9 9.90 -0.60 -15.54
C ARG A 9 9.03 -1.53 -14.71
N ARG A 10 8.39 -2.46 -15.40
CA ARG A 10 7.68 -3.60 -14.84
C ARG A 10 8.75 -4.52 -14.21
N LEU A 11 8.98 -4.40 -12.90
CA LEU A 11 9.78 -5.36 -12.14
C LEU A 11 8.83 -6.26 -11.33
N SER A 12 9.01 -7.55 -11.57
CA SER A 12 8.31 -8.68 -10.99
C SER A 12 8.05 -8.53 -9.49
N THR A 13 6.78 -8.66 -9.13
CA THR A 13 6.25 -9.10 -7.84
C THR A 13 6.93 -8.50 -6.60
N THR A 14 6.22 -7.55 -5.96
CA THR A 14 6.49 -6.98 -4.62
C THR A 14 7.37 -5.72 -4.57
N SER A 15 7.21 -4.79 -5.53
CA SER A 15 7.80 -3.44 -5.44
C SER A 15 6.83 -2.47 -4.76
N TYR A 16 7.01 -2.27 -3.47
CA TYR A 16 6.47 -1.12 -2.76
C TYR A 16 7.38 0.09 -2.98
N TYR A 17 6.81 1.24 -3.37
CA TYR A 17 7.59 2.44 -3.67
C TYR A 17 8.27 2.98 -2.40
N ILE A 18 9.53 2.61 -2.21
CA ILE A 18 10.43 3.20 -1.22
C ILE A 18 11.16 4.34 -1.90
N PHE A 19 10.82 5.57 -1.55
CA PHE A 19 11.65 6.72 -1.92
C PHE A 19 12.65 6.99 -0.79
N PRO A 20 13.95 7.11 -1.09
CA PRO A 20 14.89 7.67 -0.13
C PRO A 20 14.51 9.13 0.12
N ASP A 21 14.17 9.46 1.36
CA ASP A 21 14.00 10.86 1.77
C ASP A 21 15.39 11.49 1.90
N SER A 22 15.78 12.32 0.92
CA SER A 22 17.06 13.03 0.85
C SER A 22 17.37 13.90 2.07
N THR A 23 16.37 14.16 2.92
CA THR A 23 16.48 15.02 4.10
C THR A 23 16.56 14.26 5.42
N THR A 24 16.09 13.00 5.48
CA THR A 24 15.98 12.27 6.76
C THR A 24 16.56 10.86 6.75
N GLY A 25 16.98 10.35 5.58
CA GLY A 25 17.46 8.97 5.41
C GLY A 25 16.38 7.90 5.65
N ARG A 26 15.13 8.29 5.97
CA ARG A 26 14.04 7.35 6.23
C ARG A 26 13.36 6.94 4.94
N LYS A 27 13.20 5.62 4.76
CA LYS A 27 12.41 5.02 3.70
C LYS A 27 10.94 5.45 3.83
N ARG A 28 10.43 6.23 2.87
CA ARG A 28 9.00 6.60 2.85
C ARG A 28 8.21 5.53 2.11
N LEU A 29 7.23 4.94 2.79
CA LEU A 29 6.30 3.97 2.23
C LEU A 29 5.07 4.66 1.62
N ILE A 30 4.62 4.16 0.48
CA ILE A 30 3.44 4.67 -0.22
C ILE A 30 2.28 3.67 -0.14
N CYS A 31 1.07 4.18 0.12
CA CYS A 31 -0.14 3.37 0.18
C CYS A 31 -0.48 2.82 -1.20
N VAL A 32 -0.44 1.50 -1.36
CA VAL A 32 -0.70 0.83 -2.64
C VAL A 32 -2.15 0.97 -3.13
N VAL A 33 -3.07 1.44 -2.28
CA VAL A 33 -4.48 1.67 -2.65
C VAL A 33 -4.72 3.06 -3.24
N CYS A 34 -4.05 4.10 -2.72
CA CYS A 34 -4.41 5.49 -3.06
C CYS A 34 -3.22 6.45 -3.21
N GLY A 35 -1.98 5.97 -3.14
CA GLY A 35 -0.77 6.78 -3.31
C GLY A 35 -0.42 7.71 -2.14
N SER A 36 -1.28 7.86 -1.13
CA SER A 36 -0.98 8.64 0.09
C SER A 36 0.16 8.00 0.89
N MET A 37 0.88 8.79 1.70
CA MET A 37 1.91 8.27 2.62
C MET A 37 1.35 7.16 3.52
N ALA A 38 1.98 5.99 3.47
CA ALA A 38 1.62 4.85 4.29
C ALA A 38 2.19 4.99 5.71
N ARG A 39 1.54 4.32 6.66
CA ARG A 39 1.99 4.28 8.06
C ARG A 39 2.39 2.88 8.51
N GLY A 40 2.21 1.88 7.66
CA GLY A 40 2.63 0.51 7.92
C GLY A 40 1.93 -0.48 7.02
N TYR A 41 2.12 -1.75 7.36
CA TYR A 41 1.45 -2.89 6.76
C TYR A 41 0.14 -3.16 7.49
N ASN A 42 -1.00 -3.10 6.80
CA ASN A 42 -2.31 -3.33 7.40
C ASN A 42 -3.09 -4.33 6.57
N PHE A 43 -3.63 -5.36 7.23
CA PHE A 43 -4.46 -6.39 6.60
C PHE A 43 -3.80 -7.04 5.37
N GLY A 44 -2.47 -7.18 5.32
CA GLY A 44 -1.78 -7.81 4.19
C GLY A 44 -1.28 -6.85 3.09
N ALA A 45 -1.35 -5.53 3.30
CA ALA A 45 -0.79 -4.56 2.34
C ALA A 45 -0.28 -3.26 2.98
N ILE A 46 0.70 -2.62 2.35
CA ILE A 46 1.22 -1.31 2.77
C ILE A 46 0.18 -0.23 2.51
N THR A 47 -0.37 0.37 3.57
CA THR A 47 -1.49 1.29 3.45
C THR A 47 -1.39 2.49 4.37
N CYS A 48 -2.09 3.57 3.99
CA CYS A 48 -2.28 4.73 4.84
C CYS A 48 -3.39 4.47 5.86
N MET A 49 -3.41 5.26 6.94
CA MET A 49 -4.43 5.16 8.01
C MET A 49 -5.87 5.23 7.47
N SER A 50 -6.11 6.09 6.46
CA SER A 50 -7.46 6.22 5.91
C SER A 50 -7.92 4.93 5.21
N CYS A 51 -7.02 4.21 4.54
CA CYS A 51 -7.34 2.94 3.87
C CYS A 51 -7.42 1.78 4.89
N LYS A 52 -6.60 1.80 5.96
CA LYS A 52 -6.76 0.90 7.12
C LYS A 52 -8.18 0.99 7.68
N ILE A 53 -8.61 2.19 8.07
CA ILE A 53 -9.91 2.43 8.71
C ILE A 53 -11.06 2.13 7.74
N PHE A 54 -10.92 2.55 6.48
CA PHE A 54 -11.91 2.27 5.43
C PHE A 54 -12.12 0.77 5.25
N PHE A 55 -11.03 0.01 5.08
CA PHE A 55 -11.10 -1.44 4.91
C PHE A 55 -11.74 -2.09 6.13
N ARG A 56 -11.32 -1.70 7.35
CA ARG A 56 -11.92 -2.20 8.59
C ARG A 56 -13.44 -2.06 8.63
N ARG A 57 -13.99 -0.97 8.10
CA ARG A 57 -15.43 -0.69 8.07
C ARG A 57 -16.20 -1.43 6.97
N ASN A 58 -15.54 -1.79 5.87
CA ASN A 58 -16.22 -2.25 4.65
C ASN A 58 -15.81 -3.66 4.21
N ALA A 59 -14.83 -4.30 4.85
CA ALA A 59 -14.29 -5.60 4.39
C ALA A 59 -15.32 -6.75 4.37
N PHE A 60 -16.40 -6.62 5.14
CA PHE A 60 -17.49 -7.61 5.18
C PHE A 60 -18.68 -7.22 4.30
N THR A 61 -18.70 -6.01 3.73
CA THR A 61 -19.72 -5.59 2.77
C THR A 61 -19.53 -6.34 1.45
N SER A 62 -20.61 -6.86 0.88
CA SER A 62 -20.55 -7.45 -0.46
C SER A 62 -20.27 -6.35 -1.49
N LEU A 63 -19.39 -6.63 -2.45
CA LEU A 63 -19.17 -5.70 -3.56
C LEU A 63 -20.44 -5.49 -4.40
N ASN A 64 -21.37 -6.46 -4.40
CA ASN A 64 -22.65 -6.36 -5.08
C ASN A 64 -23.60 -5.36 -4.40
N ASP A 65 -23.40 -5.07 -3.12
CA ASP A 65 -24.21 -4.09 -2.36
C ASP A 65 -23.68 -2.67 -2.55
N LEU A 66 -22.57 -2.49 -3.27
CA LEU A 66 -21.94 -1.20 -3.54
C LEU A 66 -22.12 -0.82 -5.00
N TYR A 67 -22.51 0.42 -5.24
CA TYR A 67 -22.71 0.95 -6.59
C TYR A 67 -21.52 1.77 -7.08
N CYS A 68 -21.12 1.56 -8.34
CA CYS A 68 -20.16 2.40 -9.04
C CYS A 68 -20.83 3.09 -10.24
N ARG A 69 -20.76 4.43 -10.27
CA ARG A 69 -21.27 5.25 -11.39
C ARG A 69 -20.50 5.07 -12.70
N ALA A 70 -19.25 4.62 -12.64
CA ALA A 70 -18.35 4.48 -13.78
C ALA A 70 -18.01 3.01 -14.11
N GLY A 71 -18.90 2.08 -13.78
CA GLY A 71 -18.74 0.67 -14.19
C GLY A 71 -17.56 -0.07 -13.55
N GLY A 72 -17.13 0.33 -12.37
CA GLY A 72 -16.11 -0.40 -11.60
C GLY A 72 -14.65 -0.09 -11.97
N SER A 73 -14.41 1.02 -12.68
CA SER A 73 -13.10 1.40 -13.22
C SER A 73 -12.55 2.73 -12.67
N CYS A 74 -13.13 3.28 -11.59
CA CYS A 74 -12.66 4.55 -11.04
C CYS A 74 -11.20 4.48 -10.57
N GLU A 75 -10.39 5.46 -10.99
CA GLU A 75 -9.04 5.66 -10.46
C GLU A 75 -9.11 6.06 -8.97
N ILE A 76 -8.32 5.39 -8.13
CA ILE A 76 -8.26 5.65 -6.69
C ILE A 76 -6.94 6.33 -6.34
N ASN A 77 -7.00 7.61 -5.98
CA ASN A 77 -5.88 8.39 -5.46
C ASN A 77 -6.29 9.18 -4.20
N GLN A 78 -5.40 10.01 -3.65
CA GLN A 78 -5.68 10.74 -2.40
C GLN A 78 -6.92 11.64 -2.50
N GLN A 79 -7.18 12.20 -3.67
CA GLN A 79 -8.28 13.13 -3.97
C GLN A 79 -9.57 12.36 -4.28
N THR A 80 -9.49 11.32 -5.11
CA THR A 80 -10.68 10.61 -5.64
C THR A 80 -11.15 9.44 -4.78
N ARG A 81 -10.35 8.95 -3.82
CA ARG A 81 -10.71 7.79 -2.97
C ARG A 81 -12.01 7.92 -2.16
N LYS A 82 -12.61 9.11 -2.07
CA LYS A 82 -13.93 9.30 -1.43
C LYS A 82 -15.09 9.23 -2.42
N CYS A 83 -14.83 9.33 -3.72
CA CYS A 83 -15.85 9.44 -4.76
C CYS A 83 -16.53 8.09 -5.07
N CYS A 84 -15.86 6.96 -4.81
CA CYS A 84 -16.42 5.64 -5.10
C CYS A 84 -15.99 4.59 -4.06
N THR A 85 -16.93 4.23 -3.17
CA THR A 85 -16.74 3.15 -2.18
C THR A 85 -16.49 1.80 -2.85
N TYR A 86 -17.26 1.47 -3.90
CA TYR A 86 -17.11 0.22 -4.66
C TYR A 86 -15.67 0.04 -5.18
N CYS A 87 -15.17 0.99 -5.97
CA CYS A 87 -13.85 0.88 -6.60
C CYS A 87 -12.72 0.91 -5.55
N ARG A 88 -12.90 1.66 -4.45
CA ARG A 88 -11.93 1.68 -3.37
C ARG A 88 -11.86 0.33 -2.66
N LEU A 89 -13.00 -0.27 -2.31
CA LEU A 89 -13.03 -1.58 -1.66
C LEU A 89 -12.51 -2.68 -2.60
N LEU A 90 -12.91 -2.64 -3.87
CA LEU A 90 -12.39 -3.53 -4.90
C LEU A 90 -10.86 -3.42 -5.02
N THR A 91 -10.33 -2.19 -5.02
CA THR A 91 -8.88 -1.96 -5.06
C THR A 91 -8.19 -2.51 -3.81
N CYS A 92 -8.76 -2.31 -2.61
CA CYS A 92 -8.23 -2.91 -1.38
C CYS A 92 -8.05 -4.43 -1.51
N PHE A 93 -9.05 -5.15 -2.01
CA PHE A 93 -8.92 -6.60 -2.23
C PHE A 93 -7.93 -6.93 -3.34
N ARG A 94 -7.91 -6.18 -4.45
CA ARG A 94 -6.97 -6.39 -5.57
C ARG A 94 -5.50 -6.26 -5.16
N VAL A 95 -5.19 -5.37 -4.22
CA VAL A 95 -3.81 -5.20 -3.70
C VAL A 95 -3.47 -6.17 -2.58
N GLY A 96 -4.35 -7.14 -2.27
CA GLY A 96 -4.08 -8.20 -1.30
C GLY A 96 -4.54 -7.91 0.13
N MET A 97 -5.39 -6.90 0.36
CA MET A 97 -5.97 -6.72 1.69
C MET A 97 -6.96 -7.85 2.02
N LYS A 98 -6.84 -8.42 3.22
CA LYS A 98 -7.51 -9.65 3.65
C LYS A 98 -8.37 -9.42 4.90
N ARG A 99 -9.66 -9.76 4.83
CA ARG A 99 -10.64 -9.56 5.91
C ARG A 99 -10.47 -10.54 7.07
N GLU A 100 -9.83 -11.67 6.81
CA GLU A 100 -9.47 -12.69 7.79
C GLU A 100 -8.41 -12.21 8.80
N LEU A 101 -7.61 -11.20 8.44
CA LEU A 101 -6.53 -10.65 9.28
C LEU A 101 -7.03 -9.69 10.37
N PHE A 102 -8.34 -9.53 10.56
CA PHE A 102 -8.92 -8.74 11.65
C PHE A 102 -8.65 -9.33 13.05
N ARG A 103 -8.43 -10.65 13.13
CA ARG A 103 -8.22 -11.39 14.39
C ARG A 103 -6.81 -11.26 14.95
N ILE A 104 -5.89 -10.78 14.14
CA ILE A 104 -4.53 -10.48 14.56
C ILE A 104 -4.64 -9.21 15.43
N LYS A 105 -4.45 -9.36 16.75
CA LYS A 105 -4.54 -8.25 17.70
C LYS A 105 -3.55 -7.16 17.27
N GLU A 106 -3.89 -5.88 17.47
CA GLU A 106 -3.02 -4.72 17.19
C GLU A 106 -1.74 -4.68 18.05
N ASN A 107 -1.28 -5.82 18.57
CA ASN A 107 -0.17 -5.92 19.49
C ASN A 107 1.09 -6.40 18.77
N ASP A 108 1.41 -5.74 17.66
CA ASP A 108 2.20 -6.38 16.63
C ASP A 108 3.33 -5.47 16.19
N ASN A 109 4.44 -5.71 16.85
CA ASN A 109 5.80 -5.72 16.31
C ASN A 109 5.93 -6.63 15.05
N PHE A 110 4.86 -6.81 14.25
CA PHE A 110 4.85 -7.59 13.04
C PHE A 110 5.57 -6.83 11.95
N GLN A 111 6.83 -7.24 11.81
CA GLN A 111 7.49 -7.37 10.52
C GLN A 111 7.79 -6.07 9.76
N TRP A 112 8.37 -5.07 10.45
CA TRP A 112 9.54 -4.42 9.83
C TRP A 112 10.67 -5.45 9.60
N PHE A 113 10.69 -6.52 10.39
CA PHE A 113 11.66 -7.63 10.38
C PHE A 113 11.84 -8.39 9.06
N GLU A 114 10.91 -8.34 8.11
CA GLU A 114 11.12 -8.98 6.79
C GLU A 114 11.64 -8.00 5.73
N VAL A 115 11.51 -6.69 5.96
CA VAL A 115 12.07 -5.65 5.08
C VAL A 115 13.53 -5.38 5.44
N ASP A 116 13.91 -5.52 6.72
CA ASP A 116 15.27 -5.23 7.20
C ASP A 116 16.30 -6.34 6.90
N LYS A 117 15.89 -7.62 6.83
CA LYS A 117 16.86 -8.73 6.61
C LYS A 117 17.53 -8.72 5.24
N GLN A 118 16.99 -8.01 4.25
CA GLN A 118 17.64 -7.86 2.94
C GLN A 118 18.65 -6.70 2.88
N GLN A 119 18.74 -5.85 3.91
CA GLN A 119 19.64 -4.69 3.91
C GLN A 119 21.03 -4.98 4.49
N GLN A 120 21.23 -6.06 5.26
CA GLN A 120 22.53 -6.34 5.86
C GLN A 120 23.49 -7.18 5.00
N HIS A 121 23.07 -7.66 3.82
CA HIS A 121 23.96 -8.46 2.96
C HIS A 121 24.47 -7.74 1.71
N GLY A 122 24.23 -6.43 1.60
CA GLY A 122 24.64 -5.61 0.44
C GLY A 122 25.83 -4.68 0.68
N GLU A 123 26.43 -4.68 1.88
CA GLU A 123 27.45 -3.69 2.28
C GLU A 123 28.81 -4.30 2.67
N GLU A 124 29.08 -5.57 2.30
CA GLU A 124 30.36 -6.24 2.58
C GLU A 124 31.02 -6.83 1.32
N LEU A 125 31.04 -6.08 0.21
CA LEU A 125 31.81 -6.43 -0.99
C LEU A 125 32.30 -5.15 -1.69
N ARG A 126 33.08 -4.33 -0.97
CA ARG A 126 33.88 -3.25 -1.58
C ARG A 126 35.04 -2.78 -0.71
N LEU A 127 35.82 -3.69 -0.15
CA LEU A 127 37.20 -3.41 0.28
C LEU A 127 38.05 -4.68 0.11
N GLU A 128 38.49 -4.92 -1.12
CA GLU A 128 39.82 -5.44 -1.44
C GLU A 128 40.32 -4.71 -2.69
#